data_AF-A0A6P0TV01-F1
#
_entry.id   AF-A0A6P0TV01-F1
#
_cell.length_a   1.000
_cell.length_b   1.000
_cell.length_c   1.000
_cell.angle_alpha   90.00
_cell.angle_beta   90.00
_cell.angle_gamma   90.00
#
_symmetry.space_group_name_H-M   'P 1'
#
loop_
_entity.id
_entity.type
_entity.pdbx_description
1 polymer ?
#
loop_
_entity_poly.entity_id
_entity_poly.type
_entity_poly.pdbx_seq_one_letter_code
_entity_poly.pdbx_strand_id
1 'polypeptide(L)'
;MNYSILDQEAVQELMISFGFNSLDEVDQLETITDYYNYLEKTDQKDLMSNGSQNFRQAKYISAVLKNQARDTLFINEPVANTLRDFRLPFDERNNPLDMSVSSLQKLLPEELQNTASEALSQDAPTRYVKPSSIQSTQSPAAYLKYIYDLAKAIENVNPDFDLIARRPDLEDLVLNEDNLHQEVTTLELANELLIAQYLEQSGKTEAELYEELNKTFHPLELPFHKIHSEVRYALAAMQEEMSLSQIARRIKQNDFALKDTDFTLIPNLVDRLNLYQSHLEVLQETPGPQTMYRDWYGVQELPIAGLQLDL
;
A
#
# COMPACT_ATOMS: atom_id res chain seq x y z
N MET A 1 3.79 8.90 -17.04
CA MET A 1 3.34 8.34 -18.35
C MET A 1 4.56 7.65 -18.94
N ASN A 2 4.46 6.45 -19.55
CA ASN A 2 5.68 5.75 -19.97
C ASN A 2 6.26 6.40 -21.23
N TYR A 3 7.42 7.05 -21.11
CA TYR A 3 8.03 7.86 -22.18
C TYR A 3 9.03 7.09 -23.02
N SER A 4 9.09 5.76 -22.91
CA SER A 4 10.07 4.87 -23.54
C SER A 4 10.15 4.92 -25.07
N ILE A 5 9.37 5.79 -25.71
CA ILE A 5 9.29 6.01 -27.16
C ILE A 5 10.08 7.25 -27.56
N LEU A 6 10.44 8.10 -26.60
CA LEU A 6 11.33 9.24 -26.80
C LEU A 6 12.74 8.85 -26.40
N ASP A 7 13.74 9.51 -27.00
CA ASP A 7 15.14 9.30 -26.62
C ASP A 7 15.36 9.79 -25.19
N GLN A 8 15.51 8.84 -24.26
CA GLN A 8 15.63 9.13 -22.84
C GLN A 8 16.90 9.92 -22.52
N GLU A 9 17.99 9.68 -23.25
CA GLU A 9 19.27 10.36 -23.01
C GLU A 9 19.16 11.83 -23.40
N ALA A 10 18.64 12.11 -24.60
CA ALA A 10 18.43 13.47 -25.08
C ALA A 10 17.33 14.21 -24.27
N VAL A 11 16.25 13.53 -23.87
CA VAL A 11 15.23 14.12 -22.98
C VAL A 11 15.84 14.50 -21.64
N GLN A 12 16.68 13.63 -21.05
CA GLN A 12 17.34 13.89 -19.78
C GLN A 12 18.30 15.08 -19.90
N GLU A 13 19.13 15.13 -20.94
CA GLU A 13 20.05 16.24 -21.20
C GLU A 13 19.30 17.58 -21.32
N LEU A 14 18.17 17.60 -22.05
CA LEU A 14 17.30 18.77 -22.13
C LEU A 14 16.77 19.18 -20.76
N MET A 15 16.24 18.26 -19.97
CA MET A 15 15.67 18.59 -18.66
C MET A 15 16.73 19.10 -17.69
N ILE A 16 17.95 18.54 -17.72
CA ILE A 16 19.08 18.98 -16.90
C ILE A 16 19.47 20.42 -17.24
N SER A 17 19.42 20.81 -18.52
CA SER A 17 19.70 22.20 -18.93
C SER A 17 18.75 23.22 -18.30
N PHE A 18 17.54 22.80 -17.94
CA PHE A 18 16.55 23.62 -17.26
C PHE A 18 16.53 23.44 -15.74
N GLY A 19 17.43 22.61 -15.17
CA GLY A 19 17.50 22.37 -13.73
C GLY A 19 16.52 21.33 -13.22
N PHE A 20 16.18 20.31 -14.02
CA PHE A 20 15.39 19.15 -13.59
C PHE A 20 16.17 17.86 -13.88
N ASN A 21 16.05 16.83 -13.04
CA ASN A 21 16.74 15.56 -13.30
C ASN A 21 15.98 14.66 -14.26
N SER A 22 14.65 14.81 -14.35
CA SER A 22 13.79 13.99 -15.20
C SER A 22 12.55 14.72 -15.69
N LEU A 23 11.91 14.16 -16.71
CA LEU A 23 10.66 14.67 -17.25
C LEU A 23 9.48 14.55 -16.26
N ASP A 24 9.50 13.54 -15.37
CA ASP A 24 8.46 13.35 -14.36
C ASP A 24 8.53 14.42 -13.25
N GLU A 25 9.74 14.87 -12.87
CA GLU A 25 9.91 15.94 -11.88
C GLU A 25 9.33 17.28 -12.38
N VAL A 26 9.44 17.55 -13.68
CA VAL A 26 8.80 18.72 -14.30
C VAL A 26 7.29 18.69 -14.08
N ASP A 27 6.66 17.52 -14.03
CA ASP A 27 5.22 17.40 -13.83
C ASP A 27 4.78 17.58 -12.39
N GLN A 28 5.55 17.04 -11.46
CA GLN A 28 5.27 17.11 -10.03
C GLN A 28 5.27 18.55 -9.52
N LEU A 29 6.10 19.42 -10.08
CA LEU A 29 6.21 20.82 -9.68
C LEU A 29 5.12 21.66 -10.34
N GLU A 30 4.06 22.01 -9.61
CA GLU A 30 2.95 22.80 -10.14
C GLU A 30 3.24 24.29 -10.21
N THR A 31 3.90 24.83 -9.18
CA THR A 31 4.15 26.26 -9.07
C THR A 31 5.62 26.64 -9.24
N ILE A 32 5.84 27.90 -9.62
CA ILE A 32 7.19 28.48 -9.71
C ILE A 32 7.86 28.49 -8.33
N THR A 33 7.09 28.64 -7.25
CA THR A 33 7.62 28.59 -5.88
C THR A 33 8.19 27.21 -5.56
N ASP A 34 7.49 26.14 -5.95
CA ASP A 34 7.96 24.77 -5.75
C ASP A 34 9.25 24.52 -6.52
N TYR A 35 9.34 25.06 -7.74
CA TYR A 35 10.57 25.00 -8.54
C TYR A 35 11.74 25.76 -7.89
N TYR A 36 11.53 26.92 -7.28
CA TYR A 36 12.59 27.61 -6.55
C TYR A 36 13.05 26.82 -5.31
N ASN A 37 12.12 26.23 -4.56
CA ASN A 37 12.44 25.37 -3.42
C ASN A 37 13.21 24.12 -3.88
N TYR A 38 12.85 23.56 -5.04
CA TYR A 38 13.55 22.44 -5.64
C TYR A 38 14.99 22.82 -6.03
N LEU A 39 15.21 23.95 -6.70
CA LEU A 39 16.56 24.41 -7.05
C LEU A 39 17.44 24.65 -5.81
N GLU A 40 16.84 25.12 -4.71
CA GLU A 40 17.54 25.29 -3.43
C GLU A 40 17.91 23.94 -2.80
N LYS A 41 17.01 22.95 -2.84
CA LYS A 41 17.30 21.57 -2.38
C LYS A 41 18.39 20.89 -3.21
N THR A 42 18.46 21.18 -4.52
CA THR A 42 19.40 20.57 -5.47
C THR A 42 20.72 21.36 -5.62
N ASP A 43 20.93 22.41 -4.81
CA ASP A 43 22.10 23.31 -4.85
C ASP A 43 22.36 23.98 -6.22
N GLN A 44 21.34 24.12 -7.08
CA GLN A 44 21.42 24.70 -8.43
C GLN A 44 21.09 26.21 -8.44
N LYS A 45 21.78 26.97 -7.59
CA LYS A 45 21.50 28.41 -7.36
C LYS A 45 21.72 29.29 -8.60
N ASP A 46 22.59 28.86 -9.51
CA ASP A 46 22.91 29.59 -10.75
C ASP A 46 21.70 29.75 -11.69
N LEU A 47 20.75 28.80 -11.63
CA LEU A 47 19.54 28.81 -12.45
C LEU A 47 18.42 29.68 -11.87
N MET A 48 18.58 30.23 -10.65
CA MET A 48 17.53 31.01 -9.99
C MET A 48 17.27 32.36 -10.68
N SER A 49 18.30 32.97 -11.27
CA SER A 49 18.18 34.27 -11.97
C SER A 49 17.22 34.21 -13.16
N ASN A 50 17.18 33.09 -13.88
CA ASN A 50 16.29 32.83 -15.03
C ASN A 50 15.18 31.82 -14.69
N GLY A 51 14.97 31.50 -13.41
CA GLY A 51 14.16 30.36 -12.99
C GLY A 51 12.73 30.37 -13.51
N SER A 52 12.07 31.54 -13.55
CA SER A 52 10.71 31.67 -14.10
C SER A 52 10.62 31.37 -15.60
N GLN A 53 11.65 31.73 -16.38
CA GLN A 53 11.69 31.41 -17.81
C GLN A 53 11.99 29.93 -18.03
N ASN A 54 12.99 29.39 -17.32
CA ASN A 54 13.36 27.98 -17.38
C ASN A 54 12.18 27.07 -17.01
N PHE A 55 11.45 27.38 -15.94
CA PHE A 55 10.27 26.63 -15.53
C PHE A 55 9.18 26.61 -16.62
N ARG A 56 8.87 27.77 -17.21
CA ARG A 56 7.86 27.86 -18.29
C ARG A 56 8.29 27.11 -19.54
N GLN A 57 9.56 27.23 -19.93
CA GLN A 57 10.11 26.53 -21.08
C GLN A 57 10.10 25.02 -20.85
N ALA A 58 10.55 24.55 -19.69
CA ALA A 58 10.51 23.14 -19.32
C ALA A 58 9.08 22.56 -19.35
N LYS A 59 8.09 23.28 -18.78
CA LYS A 59 6.67 22.88 -18.83
C LYS A 59 6.12 22.81 -20.26
N TYR A 60 6.53 23.74 -21.12
CA TYR A 60 6.10 23.74 -22.51
C TYR A 60 6.74 22.57 -23.29
N ILE A 61 8.05 22.38 -23.14
CA ILE A 61 8.80 21.30 -23.77
C ILE A 61 8.24 19.95 -23.33
N SER A 62 7.96 19.78 -22.04
CA SER A 62 7.37 18.54 -21.53
C SER A 62 5.99 18.28 -22.15
N ALA A 63 5.15 19.31 -22.33
CA ALA A 63 3.87 19.18 -23.00
C ALA A 63 4.02 18.76 -24.48
N VAL A 64 4.96 19.35 -25.21
CA VAL A 64 5.22 19.00 -26.61
C VAL A 64 5.72 17.56 -26.74
N LEU A 65 6.71 17.17 -25.92
CA LEU A 65 7.25 15.81 -25.90
C LEU A 65 6.15 14.77 -25.62
N LYS A 66 5.26 15.05 -24.66
CA LYS A 66 4.13 14.17 -24.33
C LYS A 66 3.13 14.03 -25.45
N ASN A 67 2.76 15.14 -26.08
CA ASN A 67 1.81 15.11 -27.19
C ASN A 67 2.41 14.31 -28.34
N GLN A 68 3.70 14.52 -28.63
CA GLN A 68 4.38 13.73 -29.65
C GLN A 68 4.39 12.24 -29.31
N ALA A 69 4.74 11.86 -28.08
CA ALA A 69 4.74 10.47 -27.64
C ALA A 69 3.34 9.82 -27.73
N ARG A 70 2.28 10.59 -27.45
CA ARG A 70 0.89 10.12 -27.61
C ARG A 70 0.52 9.94 -29.08
N ASP A 71 0.92 10.88 -29.93
CA ASP A 71 0.62 10.82 -31.35
C ASP A 71 1.35 9.65 -32.01
N THR A 72 2.63 9.40 -31.66
CA THR A 72 3.38 8.23 -32.16
C THR A 72 2.74 6.92 -31.69
N LEU A 73 2.32 6.84 -30.42
CA LEU A 73 1.57 5.70 -29.91
C LEU A 73 0.28 5.45 -30.70
N PHE A 74 -0.52 6.49 -30.93
CA PHE A 74 -1.78 6.37 -31.66
C PHE A 74 -1.58 5.96 -33.12
N ILE A 75 -0.58 6.56 -33.77
CA ILE A 75 -0.19 6.27 -35.15
C ILE A 75 0.23 4.81 -35.29
N ASN A 76 0.95 4.25 -34.33
CA ASN A 76 1.51 2.91 -34.42
C ASN A 76 0.59 1.81 -33.85
N GLU A 77 -0.61 2.15 -33.37
CA GLU A 77 -1.57 1.18 -32.85
C GLU A 77 -1.84 0.07 -33.89
N PRO A 78 -1.78 -1.22 -33.51
CA PRO A 78 -1.94 -2.33 -34.46
C PRO A 78 -3.28 -2.28 -35.18
N VAL A 79 -4.35 -1.87 -34.49
CA VAL A 79 -5.67 -1.67 -35.10
C VAL A 79 -5.64 -0.52 -36.12
N ALA A 80 -5.02 0.62 -35.78
CA ALA A 80 -4.91 1.75 -36.68
C ALA A 80 -4.08 1.41 -37.93
N ASN A 81 -3.00 0.66 -37.76
CA ASN A 81 -2.17 0.18 -38.86
C ASN A 81 -2.93 -0.74 -39.81
N THR A 82 -3.75 -1.67 -39.31
CA THR A 82 -4.62 -2.47 -40.20
C THR A 82 -5.62 -1.61 -40.96
N LEU A 83 -6.09 -0.49 -40.38
CA LEU A 83 -7.00 0.45 -41.03
C LEU A 83 -6.31 1.37 -42.04
N ARG A 84 -5.00 1.63 -41.89
CA ARG A 84 -4.20 2.35 -42.89
C ARG A 84 -4.10 1.60 -44.20
N ASP A 85 -4.00 0.28 -44.15
CA ASP A 85 -4.05 -0.57 -45.34
C ASP A 85 -5.39 -0.43 -46.09
N PHE A 86 -6.47 -0.04 -45.39
CA PHE A 86 -7.77 0.30 -45.99
C PHE A 86 -7.87 1.74 -46.54
N ARG A 87 -6.76 2.49 -46.54
CA ARG A 87 -6.55 3.73 -47.30
C ARG A 87 -7.53 4.87 -46.95
N LEU A 88 -7.52 5.30 -45.68
CA LEU A 88 -7.88 6.67 -45.35
C LEU A 88 -6.67 7.58 -45.62
N PRO A 89 -6.83 8.70 -46.37
CA PRO A 89 -5.72 9.60 -46.66
C PRO A 89 -5.28 10.31 -45.39
N PHE A 90 -4.18 9.85 -44.78
CA PHE A 90 -3.45 10.65 -43.81
C PHE A 90 -2.64 11.69 -44.60
N ASP A 91 -2.92 12.96 -44.35
CA ASP A 91 -2.26 14.09 -45.03
C ASP A 91 -0.82 14.22 -44.53
N GLU A 92 0.15 13.73 -45.32
CA GLU A 92 1.59 13.81 -45.03
C GLU A 92 2.10 15.26 -44.87
N ARG A 93 1.32 16.27 -45.29
CA ARG A 93 1.68 17.69 -45.16
C ARG A 93 1.53 18.22 -43.74
N ASN A 94 0.88 17.47 -42.85
CA ASN A 94 0.63 17.83 -41.45
C ASN A 94 1.18 16.75 -40.50
N ASN A 95 2.43 16.34 -40.71
CA ASN A 95 3.09 15.39 -39.83
C ASN A 95 3.24 15.99 -38.41
N PRO A 96 2.68 15.37 -37.36
CA PRO A 96 2.79 15.87 -36.00
C PRO A 96 4.24 16.03 -35.53
N LEU A 97 5.15 15.17 -36.00
CA LEU A 97 6.59 15.27 -35.71
C LEU A 97 7.15 16.62 -36.18
N ASP A 98 6.87 17.02 -37.42
CA ASP A 98 7.40 18.26 -38.01
C ASP A 98 6.84 19.51 -37.31
N MET A 99 5.58 19.45 -36.86
CA MET A 99 4.97 20.51 -36.05
C MET A 99 5.60 20.61 -34.65
N SER A 100 5.88 19.47 -34.01
CA SER A 100 6.54 19.42 -32.70
C SER A 100 7.97 19.94 -32.77
N VAL A 101 8.77 19.46 -33.73
CA VAL A 101 10.15 19.92 -33.96
C VAL A 101 10.20 21.42 -34.23
N SER A 102 9.36 21.93 -35.13
CA SER A 102 9.33 23.36 -35.45
C SER A 102 8.84 24.25 -34.29
N SER A 103 8.01 23.71 -33.39
CA SER A 103 7.60 24.39 -32.17
C SER A 103 8.75 24.48 -31.16
N LEU A 104 9.50 23.38 -30.97
CA LEU A 104 10.67 23.36 -30.09
C LEU A 104 11.80 24.26 -30.63
N GLN A 105 12.10 24.20 -31.93
CA GLN A 105 13.16 25.02 -32.55
C GLN A 105 12.94 26.53 -32.38
N LYS A 106 11.69 27.00 -32.34
CA LYS A 106 11.38 28.43 -32.14
C LYS A 106 11.61 28.92 -30.70
N LEU A 107 11.64 28.00 -29.74
CA LEU A 107 11.65 28.31 -28.30
C LEU A 107 13.00 28.04 -27.64
N LEU A 108 13.80 27.12 -28.19
CA LEU A 108 15.09 26.74 -27.63
C LEU A 108 16.27 27.49 -28.28
N PRO A 109 17.33 27.80 -27.50
CA PRO A 109 18.63 28.24 -28.03
C PRO A 109 19.17 27.23 -29.05
N GLU A 110 19.93 27.70 -30.06
CA GLU A 110 20.48 26.84 -31.13
C GLU A 110 21.24 25.61 -30.59
N GLU A 111 21.92 25.77 -29.46
CA GLU A 111 22.67 24.71 -28.76
C GLU A 111 21.78 23.52 -28.34
N LEU A 112 20.51 23.77 -27.98
CA LEU A 112 19.57 22.75 -27.50
C LEU A 112 18.59 22.26 -28.59
N GLN A 113 18.60 22.87 -29.78
CA GLN A 113 17.67 22.50 -30.87
C GLN A 113 17.98 21.11 -31.44
N ASN A 114 19.26 20.74 -31.50
CA ASN A 114 19.69 19.43 -31.96
C ASN A 114 19.26 18.34 -30.97
N THR A 115 19.53 18.54 -29.68
CA THR A 115 19.09 17.64 -28.60
C THR A 115 17.57 17.52 -28.55
N ALA A 116 16.83 18.61 -28.75
CA ALA A 116 15.37 18.59 -28.85
C ALA A 116 14.84 17.78 -30.03
N SER A 117 15.56 17.80 -31.16
CA SER A 117 15.21 17.02 -32.34
C SER A 117 15.54 15.54 -32.12
N GLU A 118 16.66 15.24 -31.47
CA GLU A 118 17.10 13.90 -31.10
C GLU A 118 16.16 13.24 -30.09
N ALA A 119 15.70 13.99 -29.08
CA ALA A 119 14.67 13.58 -28.11
C ALA A 119 13.39 13.05 -28.77
N LEU A 120 13.01 13.62 -29.93
CA LEU A 120 11.82 13.25 -30.69
C LEU A 120 12.07 12.13 -31.72
N SER A 121 13.32 11.75 -31.96
CA SER A 121 13.73 10.89 -33.08
C SER A 121 13.74 9.39 -32.80
N GLN A 122 13.55 8.97 -31.54
CA GLN A 122 13.65 7.56 -31.18
C GLN A 122 12.45 6.76 -31.70
N ASP A 123 12.74 5.69 -32.44
CA ASP A 123 11.77 4.69 -32.89
C ASP A 123 11.90 3.45 -32.00
N ALA A 124 11.62 3.61 -30.70
CA ALA A 124 11.65 2.46 -29.80
C ALA A 124 10.50 1.50 -30.18
N PRO A 125 10.72 0.17 -30.14
CA PRO A 125 9.69 -0.78 -30.54
C PRO A 125 8.46 -0.62 -29.63
N THR A 126 7.39 -0.04 -30.18
CA THR A 126 6.11 0.13 -29.50
C THR A 126 5.50 -1.25 -29.22
N ARG A 127 5.54 -1.69 -27.95
CA ARG A 127 4.88 -2.92 -27.52
C ARG A 127 3.49 -2.61 -27.02
N TYR A 128 2.49 -2.93 -27.85
CA TYR A 128 1.09 -2.85 -27.47
C TYR A 128 0.72 -4.07 -26.63
N VAL A 129 -0.07 -3.83 -25.59
CA VAL A 129 -0.53 -4.87 -24.67
C VAL A 129 -2.05 -4.91 -24.66
N LYS A 130 -2.63 -6.06 -24.30
CA LYS A 130 -4.07 -6.20 -24.15
C LYS A 130 -4.57 -5.26 -23.03
N PRO A 131 -5.78 -4.68 -23.15
CA PRO A 131 -6.31 -3.76 -22.14
C PRO A 131 -6.41 -4.35 -20.73
N SER A 132 -6.63 -5.66 -20.62
CA SER A 132 -6.75 -6.36 -19.34
C SER A 132 -5.41 -6.68 -18.67
N SER A 133 -4.28 -6.49 -19.36
CA SER A 133 -2.97 -6.83 -18.81
C SER A 133 -2.50 -5.76 -17.84
N ILE A 134 -1.76 -6.19 -16.81
CA ILE A 134 -1.10 -5.29 -15.87
C ILE A 134 -0.18 -4.27 -16.54
N GLN A 135 0.45 -4.64 -17.66
CA GLN A 135 1.38 -3.76 -18.38
C GLN A 135 0.69 -2.63 -19.16
N SER A 136 -0.65 -2.66 -19.24
CA SER A 136 -1.41 -1.55 -19.82
C SER A 136 -1.23 -0.29 -18.97
N THR A 137 -1.02 0.87 -19.63
CA THR A 137 -0.97 2.18 -18.96
C THR A 137 -2.31 2.59 -18.36
N GLN A 138 -3.39 1.87 -18.71
CA GLN A 138 -4.75 2.04 -18.21
C GLN A 138 -5.14 0.92 -17.23
N SER A 139 -4.19 0.06 -16.83
CA SER A 139 -4.47 -1.01 -15.86
C SER A 139 -4.72 -0.44 -14.46
N PRO A 140 -5.44 -1.17 -13.58
CA PRO A 140 -5.55 -0.79 -12.18
C PRO A 140 -4.20 -0.66 -11.48
N ALA A 141 -3.19 -1.43 -11.89
CA ALA A 141 -1.84 -1.33 -11.34
C ALA A 141 -1.14 -0.02 -11.76
N ALA A 142 -1.33 0.43 -13.00
CA ALA A 142 -0.84 1.74 -13.44
C ALA A 142 -1.52 2.89 -12.67
N TYR A 143 -2.82 2.74 -12.38
CA TYR A 143 -3.56 3.69 -11.55
C TYR A 143 -3.09 3.68 -10.09
N LEU A 144 -2.85 2.51 -9.52
CA LEU A 144 -2.30 2.35 -8.18
C LEU A 144 -0.94 3.02 -8.06
N LYS A 145 -0.03 2.79 -9.01
CA LYS A 145 1.26 3.47 -9.07
C LYS A 145 1.10 4.99 -9.10
N TYR A 146 0.20 5.49 -9.96
CA TYR A 146 -0.06 6.93 -10.05
C TYR A 146 -0.56 7.52 -8.73
N ILE A 147 -1.51 6.87 -8.05
CA ILE A 147 -1.97 7.32 -6.72
C ILE A 147 -0.85 7.24 -5.69
N TYR A 148 -0.05 6.17 -5.70
CA TYR A 148 1.06 5.99 -4.76
C TYR A 148 2.11 7.09 -4.92
N ASP A 149 2.50 7.41 -6.16
CA ASP A 149 3.44 8.49 -6.47
C ASP A 149 2.89 9.86 -6.02
N LEU A 150 1.59 10.11 -6.24
CA LEU A 150 0.92 11.32 -5.74
C LEU A 150 0.90 11.38 -4.21
N ALA A 151 0.56 10.27 -3.55
CA ALA A 151 0.49 10.21 -2.09
C ALA A 151 1.87 10.38 -1.45
N LYS A 152 2.93 9.84 -2.07
CA LYS A 152 4.33 10.02 -1.67
C LYS A 152 4.80 11.47 -1.81
N ALA A 153 4.29 12.21 -2.78
CA ALA A 153 4.62 13.63 -2.96
C ALA A 153 3.97 14.54 -1.91
N ILE A 154 2.99 14.06 -1.14
CA ILE A 154 2.36 14.84 -0.07
C ILE A 154 3.28 14.85 1.15
N GLU A 155 4.09 15.90 1.30
CA GLU A 155 4.86 16.17 2.52
C GLU A 155 3.89 16.49 3.69
N ASN A 156 3.72 15.55 4.62
CA ASN A 156 2.90 15.76 5.81
C ASN A 156 3.73 16.35 6.96
N VAL A 157 3.21 17.39 7.60
CA VAL A 157 3.85 18.03 8.77
C VAL A 157 3.90 17.09 9.98
N ASN A 158 2.96 16.15 10.07
CA ASN A 158 2.95 15.13 11.11
C ASN A 158 3.34 13.76 10.51
N PRO A 159 4.42 13.13 10.99
CA PRO A 159 4.89 11.83 10.50
C PRO A 159 3.85 10.70 10.66
N ASP A 160 2.91 10.81 11.62
CA ASP A 160 1.85 9.81 11.81
C ASP A 160 0.86 9.74 10.65
N PHE A 161 0.85 10.74 9.76
CA PHE A 161 0.02 10.77 8.56
C PHE A 161 0.79 10.43 7.29
N ASP A 162 2.10 10.20 7.39
CA ASP A 162 2.90 9.76 6.25
C ASP A 162 2.49 8.34 5.84
N LEU A 163 2.13 8.16 4.57
CA LEU A 163 1.72 6.87 4.01
C LEU A 163 2.85 5.86 4.13
N ILE A 164 4.09 6.29 3.88
CA ILE A 164 5.28 5.42 3.87
C ILE A 164 5.53 4.89 5.29
N ALA A 165 5.43 5.76 6.30
CA ALA A 165 5.62 5.36 7.70
C ALA A 165 4.54 4.39 8.20
N ARG A 166 3.28 4.55 7.75
CA ARG A 166 2.16 3.72 8.19
C ARG A 166 2.06 2.38 7.48
N ARG A 167 2.47 2.33 6.21
CA ARG A 167 2.29 1.21 5.30
C ARG A 167 3.56 0.97 4.48
N PRO A 168 4.65 0.52 5.13
CA PRO A 168 5.90 0.20 4.44
C PRO A 168 5.71 -0.94 3.42
N ASP A 169 4.73 -1.82 3.66
CA ASP A 169 4.35 -2.93 2.77
C ASP A 169 3.92 -2.50 1.36
N LEU A 170 3.45 -1.26 1.18
CA LEU A 170 3.06 -0.76 -0.14
C LEU A 170 4.24 -0.51 -1.07
N GLU A 171 5.44 -0.24 -0.53
CA GLU A 171 6.65 -0.03 -1.34
C GLU A 171 7.16 -1.36 -1.91
N ASP A 172 7.04 -2.43 -1.13
CA ASP A 172 7.44 -3.79 -1.51
C ASP A 172 6.37 -4.54 -2.33
N LEU A 173 5.22 -3.92 -2.59
CA LEU A 173 4.12 -4.53 -3.32
C LEU A 173 4.52 -4.84 -4.77
N VAL A 174 4.68 -6.12 -5.07
CA VAL A 174 5.02 -6.59 -6.42
C VAL A 174 3.81 -6.44 -7.35
N LEU A 175 3.98 -5.67 -8.43
CA LEU A 175 2.98 -5.53 -9.48
C LEU A 175 3.10 -6.70 -10.48
N ASN A 176 2.31 -7.77 -10.28
CA ASN A 176 2.21 -8.93 -11.16
C ASN A 176 0.75 -9.27 -11.51
N GLU A 177 0.55 -10.08 -12.56
CA GLU A 177 -0.82 -10.44 -13.02
C GLU A 177 -1.59 -11.23 -11.96
N ASP A 178 -0.91 -12.03 -11.13
CA ASP A 178 -1.54 -12.81 -10.06
C ASP A 178 -2.15 -11.90 -8.99
N ASN A 179 -1.40 -10.91 -8.49
CA ASN A 179 -1.88 -9.93 -7.51
C ASN A 179 -2.99 -9.03 -8.07
N LEU A 180 -3.05 -8.85 -9.39
CA LEU A 180 -4.11 -8.07 -10.05
C LEU A 180 -5.42 -8.85 -10.18
N HIS A 181 -5.35 -10.16 -10.40
CA HIS A 181 -6.50 -10.98 -10.76
C HIS A 181 -6.96 -11.97 -9.68
N GLN A 182 -6.12 -12.28 -8.72
CA GLN A 182 -6.45 -13.20 -7.63
C GLN A 182 -7.43 -12.53 -6.67
N GLU A 183 -8.58 -13.18 -6.47
CA GLU A 183 -9.53 -12.77 -5.44
C GLU A 183 -9.05 -13.28 -4.08
N VAL A 184 -8.76 -12.33 -3.18
CA VAL A 184 -8.35 -12.59 -1.79
C VAL A 184 -9.32 -11.89 -0.84
N THR A 185 -9.47 -12.44 0.37
CA THR A 185 -10.38 -11.84 1.35
C THR A 185 -9.73 -10.62 2.01
N THR A 186 -10.49 -9.54 2.17
CA THR A 186 -9.96 -8.29 2.75
C THR A 186 -9.56 -8.45 4.22
N LEU A 187 -10.22 -9.37 4.94
CA LEU A 187 -9.90 -9.66 6.34
C LEU A 187 -8.58 -10.43 6.49
N GLU A 188 -8.27 -11.33 5.56
CA GLU A 188 -7.00 -12.06 5.53
C GLU A 188 -5.83 -11.09 5.33
N LEU A 189 -5.93 -10.18 4.36
CA LEU A 189 -4.93 -9.12 4.16
C LEU A 189 -4.73 -8.23 5.40
N ALA A 190 -5.82 -7.90 6.09
CA ALA A 190 -5.73 -7.12 7.33
C ALA A 190 -5.00 -7.88 8.44
N ASN A 191 -5.27 -9.18 8.59
CA ASN A 191 -4.59 -10.02 9.57
C ASN A 191 -3.11 -10.20 9.23
N GLU A 192 -2.77 -10.45 7.97
CA GLU A 192 -1.39 -10.55 7.49
C GLU A 192 -0.59 -9.30 7.82
N LEU A 193 -1.15 -8.12 7.53
CA LEU A 193 -0.53 -6.84 7.83
C LEU A 193 -0.30 -6.64 9.33
N LEU A 194 -1.33 -6.88 10.16
CA LEU A 194 -1.24 -6.71 11.61
C LEU A 194 -0.19 -7.64 12.23
N ILE A 195 -0.16 -8.90 11.78
CA ILE A 195 0.83 -9.88 12.24
C ILE A 195 2.23 -9.47 11.80
N ALA A 196 2.43 -9.13 10.52
CA ALA A 196 3.73 -8.71 10.00
C ALA A 196 4.30 -7.51 10.76
N GLN A 197 3.49 -6.47 11.00
CA GLN A 197 3.89 -5.29 11.77
C GLN A 197 4.29 -5.63 13.20
N TYR A 198 3.54 -6.51 13.88
CA TYR A 198 3.90 -6.93 15.23
C TYR A 198 5.21 -7.72 15.26
N LEU A 199 5.43 -8.62 14.30
CA LEU A 199 6.64 -9.44 14.23
C LEU A 199 7.88 -8.59 13.97
N GLU A 200 7.76 -7.57 13.10
CA GLU A 200 8.84 -6.62 12.83
C GLU A 200 9.19 -5.77 14.06
N GLN A 201 8.19 -5.28 14.80
CA GLN A 201 8.40 -4.45 15.99
C GLN A 201 8.94 -5.24 17.20
N SER A 202 8.43 -6.45 17.41
CA SER A 202 8.76 -7.26 18.58
C SER A 202 10.00 -8.13 18.38
N GLY A 203 10.39 -8.41 17.12
CA GLY A 203 11.44 -9.36 16.78
C GLY A 203 11.10 -10.81 17.14
N LYS A 204 9.83 -11.11 17.42
CA LYS A 204 9.33 -12.42 17.83
C LYS A 204 8.83 -13.22 16.65
N THR A 205 8.60 -14.51 16.88
CA THR A 205 7.96 -15.43 15.93
C THR A 205 6.43 -15.41 16.07
N GLU A 206 5.72 -15.87 15.03
CA GLU A 206 4.25 -15.97 15.06
C GLU A 206 3.75 -16.87 16.22
N ALA A 207 4.48 -17.94 16.55
CA ALA A 207 4.13 -18.80 17.67
C ALA A 207 4.19 -18.07 19.02
N GLU A 208 5.21 -17.24 19.22
CA GLU A 208 5.37 -16.42 20.41
C GLU A 208 4.32 -15.32 20.51
N LEU A 209 3.92 -14.73 19.36
CA LEU A 209 2.78 -13.79 19.31
C LEU A 209 1.51 -14.45 19.86
N TYR A 210 1.13 -15.63 19.38
CA TYR A 210 -0.08 -16.29 19.86
C TYR A 210 0.03 -16.78 21.31
N GLU A 211 1.24 -17.11 21.78
CA GLU A 211 1.46 -17.41 23.19
C GLU A 211 1.26 -16.16 24.08
N GLU A 212 1.72 -14.99 23.61
CA GLU A 212 1.54 -13.71 24.30
C GLU A 212 0.08 -13.26 24.31
N LEU A 213 -0.62 -13.39 23.17
CA LEU A 213 -2.06 -13.09 23.10
C LEU A 213 -2.88 -13.98 24.04
N ASN A 214 -2.43 -15.20 24.33
CA ASN A 214 -3.11 -16.08 25.28
C ASN A 214 -2.88 -15.70 26.75
N LYS A 215 -1.80 -14.98 27.07
CA LYS A 215 -1.45 -14.56 28.45
C LYS A 215 -1.78 -13.11 28.75
N THR A 216 -1.98 -12.30 27.72
CA THR A 216 -2.30 -10.88 27.83
C THR A 216 -3.81 -10.69 28.03
N PHE A 217 -4.22 -9.83 28.97
CA PHE A 217 -5.64 -9.54 29.25
C PHE A 217 -6.06 -8.12 28.85
N HIS A 218 -5.08 -7.27 28.50
CA HIS A 218 -5.29 -5.91 28.03
C HIS A 218 -4.60 -5.72 26.68
N PRO A 219 -5.21 -5.03 25.69
CA PRO A 219 -6.50 -4.37 25.72
C PRO A 219 -7.69 -5.34 25.54
N LEU A 220 -8.92 -4.85 25.78
CA LEU A 220 -10.20 -5.60 25.74
C LEU A 220 -10.29 -6.63 24.59
N GLU A 221 -10.97 -7.76 24.84
CA GLU A 221 -11.13 -8.97 24.00
C GLU A 221 -10.03 -10.04 24.12
N LEU A 222 -8.91 -9.73 24.78
CA LEU A 222 -7.88 -10.70 25.14
C LEU A 222 -8.16 -11.33 26.52
N PRO A 223 -7.69 -12.56 26.80
CA PRO A 223 -6.77 -13.38 26.01
C PRO A 223 -7.39 -14.06 24.79
N PHE A 224 -6.58 -14.32 23.76
CA PHE A 224 -6.95 -15.06 22.55
C PHE A 224 -6.11 -16.32 22.40
N HIS A 225 -6.78 -17.47 22.26
CA HIS A 225 -6.11 -18.76 22.03
C HIS A 225 -6.46 -19.32 20.65
N LYS A 226 -5.50 -19.27 19.71
CA LYS A 226 -5.67 -19.72 18.31
C LYS A 226 -6.19 -21.15 18.20
N ILE A 227 -5.47 -22.13 18.76
CA ILE A 227 -5.82 -23.56 18.64
C ILE A 227 -7.21 -23.86 19.24
N HIS A 228 -7.55 -23.27 20.38
CA HIS A 228 -8.87 -23.47 20.98
C HIS A 228 -9.99 -22.93 20.08
N SER A 229 -9.80 -21.75 19.50
CA SER A 229 -10.72 -21.16 18.54
C SER A 229 -10.85 -22.03 17.29
N GLU A 230 -9.74 -22.49 16.70
CA GLU A 230 -9.72 -23.38 15.54
C GLU A 230 -10.46 -24.70 15.81
N VAL A 231 -10.20 -25.35 16.94
CA VAL A 231 -10.90 -26.58 17.34
C VAL A 231 -12.40 -26.32 17.48
N ARG A 232 -12.80 -25.20 18.09
CA ARG A 232 -14.22 -24.84 18.22
C ARG A 232 -14.88 -24.59 16.87
N TYR A 233 -14.24 -23.83 15.98
CA TYR A 233 -14.76 -23.59 14.63
C TYR A 233 -14.85 -24.89 13.83
N ALA A 234 -13.83 -25.74 13.89
CA ALA A 234 -13.81 -27.02 13.22
C ALA A 234 -14.94 -27.94 13.71
N LEU A 235 -15.15 -28.03 15.02
CA LEU A 235 -16.23 -28.82 15.62
C LEU A 235 -17.62 -28.27 15.28
N ALA A 236 -17.79 -26.95 15.31
CA ALA A 236 -19.04 -26.29 14.92
C ALA A 236 -19.37 -26.52 13.44
N ALA A 237 -18.36 -26.60 12.57
CA ALA A 237 -18.53 -26.88 11.14
C ALA A 237 -18.87 -28.35 10.84
N MET A 238 -18.68 -29.27 11.79
CA MET A 238 -19.11 -30.67 11.61
C MET A 238 -20.63 -30.76 11.61
N GLN A 239 -21.19 -31.71 10.82
CA GLN A 239 -22.63 -31.84 10.50
C GLN A 239 -23.62 -31.88 11.68
N GLU A 240 -23.17 -32.00 12.93
CA GLU A 240 -24.01 -32.02 14.13
C GLU A 240 -23.88 -30.75 15.00
N GLU A 241 -23.22 -29.67 14.53
CA GLU A 241 -22.88 -28.49 15.36
C GLU A 241 -22.27 -28.95 16.70
N MET A 242 -21.30 -29.85 16.60
CA MET A 242 -20.78 -30.56 17.76
C MET A 242 -19.96 -29.59 18.61
N SER A 243 -20.14 -29.60 19.93
CA SER A 243 -19.26 -28.87 20.85
C SER A 243 -18.39 -29.82 21.66
N LEU A 244 -17.24 -29.33 22.14
CA LEU A 244 -16.37 -30.10 23.06
C LEU A 244 -17.16 -30.62 24.27
N SER A 245 -18.16 -29.86 24.73
CA SER A 245 -19.04 -30.29 25.83
C SER A 245 -19.95 -31.45 25.44
N GLN A 246 -20.48 -31.46 24.21
CA GLN A 246 -21.29 -32.59 23.73
C GLN A 246 -20.43 -33.85 23.57
N ILE A 247 -19.20 -33.71 23.07
CA ILE A 247 -18.22 -34.80 23.01
C ILE A 247 -17.91 -35.30 24.41
N ALA A 248 -17.54 -34.42 25.34
CA ALA A 248 -17.25 -34.76 26.73
C ALA A 248 -18.43 -35.47 27.40
N ARG A 249 -19.67 -35.04 27.12
CA ARG A 249 -20.89 -35.68 27.63
C ARG A 249 -21.14 -37.06 27.02
N ARG A 250 -20.86 -37.25 25.72
CA ARG A 250 -20.97 -38.55 25.03
C ARG A 250 -19.90 -39.53 25.52
N ILE A 251 -18.68 -39.07 25.81
CA ILE A 251 -17.59 -39.91 26.32
C ILE A 251 -17.83 -40.29 27.79
N LYS A 252 -18.29 -39.36 28.64
CA LYS A 252 -18.51 -39.59 30.08
C LYS A 252 -19.88 -40.19 30.43
N GLN A 253 -20.61 -40.73 29.46
CA GLN A 253 -21.99 -41.20 29.67
C GLN A 253 -22.12 -42.34 30.70
N ASN A 254 -21.01 -42.95 31.13
CA ASN A 254 -20.96 -43.95 32.20
C ASN A 254 -20.38 -43.48 33.55
N ASP A 255 -19.80 -42.28 33.66
CA ASP A 255 -19.08 -41.85 34.87
C ASP A 255 -19.64 -40.51 35.41
N PHE A 256 -20.51 -40.64 36.41
CA PHE A 256 -20.92 -39.62 37.39
C PHE A 256 -21.80 -38.45 36.92
N ALA A 257 -23.08 -38.73 36.71
CA ALA A 257 -24.09 -37.79 37.21
C ALA A 257 -24.21 -37.98 38.73
N LEU A 258 -23.37 -37.30 39.51
CA LEU A 258 -23.70 -37.02 40.90
C LEU A 258 -24.90 -36.07 40.86
N LYS A 259 -26.11 -36.66 40.80
CA LYS A 259 -27.35 -35.97 41.12
C LYS A 259 -27.39 -35.81 42.63
N ASP A 260 -26.79 -34.74 43.13
CA ASP A 260 -27.27 -34.18 44.38
C ASP A 260 -28.50 -33.31 44.06
N THR A 261 -29.53 -33.33 44.90
CA THR A 261 -30.88 -32.86 44.55
C THR A 261 -30.99 -31.38 44.24
N ASP A 262 -29.95 -30.60 44.56
CA ASP A 262 -29.98 -29.13 44.52
C ASP A 262 -29.12 -28.51 43.41
N PHE A 263 -28.17 -29.25 42.80
CA PHE A 263 -27.27 -28.70 41.78
C PHE A 263 -26.94 -29.70 40.67
N THR A 264 -26.94 -29.24 39.42
CA THR A 264 -26.42 -30.01 38.28
C THR A 264 -24.98 -29.58 38.04
N LEU A 265 -24.02 -30.51 38.16
CA LEU A 265 -22.65 -30.29 37.70
C LEU A 265 -22.70 -29.95 36.20
N ILE A 266 -22.25 -28.74 35.84
CA ILE A 266 -22.02 -28.37 34.45
C ILE A 266 -20.63 -28.93 34.11
N PRO A 267 -20.53 -30.05 33.36
CA PRO A 267 -19.23 -30.47 32.87
C PRO A 267 -18.72 -29.37 31.91
N ASN A 268 -17.53 -28.88 32.21
CA ASN A 268 -16.76 -27.93 31.40
C ASN A 268 -17.41 -26.55 31.16
N LEU A 269 -17.39 -25.68 32.19
CA LEU A 269 -17.80 -24.27 32.11
C LEU A 269 -17.07 -23.49 31.00
N VAL A 270 -15.84 -23.88 30.68
CA VAL A 270 -14.95 -23.24 29.69
C VAL A 270 -15.61 -23.17 28.33
N ASP A 271 -16.09 -24.32 27.84
CA ASP A 271 -16.69 -24.44 26.52
C ASP A 271 -17.99 -23.64 26.39
N ARG A 272 -18.80 -23.63 27.45
CA ARG A 272 -20.14 -23.03 27.43
C ARG A 272 -20.12 -21.52 27.59
N LEU A 273 -19.14 -21.00 28.31
CA LEU A 273 -18.91 -19.57 28.53
C LEU A 273 -17.88 -18.98 27.56
N ASN A 274 -17.36 -19.81 26.64
CA ASN A 274 -16.28 -19.42 25.74
C ASN A 274 -15.06 -18.84 26.46
N LEU A 275 -14.72 -19.41 27.62
CA LEU A 275 -13.54 -19.03 28.38
C LEU A 275 -12.32 -19.78 27.82
N TYR A 276 -11.14 -19.26 28.08
CA TYR A 276 -9.88 -19.95 27.82
C TYR A 276 -9.30 -20.46 29.15
N GLN A 277 -8.33 -21.38 29.08
CA GLN A 277 -7.65 -21.86 30.28
C GLN A 277 -6.96 -20.70 31.05
N SER A 278 -6.42 -19.71 30.33
CA SER A 278 -5.88 -18.48 30.90
C SER A 278 -6.92 -17.66 31.66
N HIS A 279 -8.15 -17.56 31.15
CA HIS A 279 -9.26 -16.94 31.89
C HIS A 279 -9.57 -17.67 33.20
N LEU A 280 -9.52 -19.01 33.20
CA LEU A 280 -9.76 -19.79 34.41
C LEU A 280 -8.65 -19.60 35.44
N GLU A 281 -7.39 -19.59 35.02
CA GLU A 281 -6.24 -19.38 35.90
C GLU A 281 -6.38 -18.05 36.64
N VAL A 282 -6.74 -16.98 35.93
CA VAL A 282 -6.99 -15.67 36.54
C VAL A 282 -8.18 -15.65 37.49
N LEU A 283 -9.25 -16.40 37.21
CA LEU A 283 -10.40 -16.50 38.11
C LEU A 283 -10.11 -17.35 39.36
N GLN A 284 -9.10 -18.22 39.30
CA GLN A 284 -8.70 -19.10 40.41
C GLN A 284 -7.62 -18.47 41.29
N GLU A 285 -6.78 -17.61 40.72
CA GLU A 285 -5.75 -16.90 41.46
C GLU A 285 -6.33 -15.67 42.16
N THR A 286 -5.88 -15.42 43.40
CA THR A 286 -6.14 -14.16 44.14
C THR A 286 -4.84 -13.36 44.25
N PRO A 287 -4.37 -12.72 43.16
CA PRO A 287 -3.18 -11.87 43.21
C PRO A 287 -3.47 -10.60 44.04
N GLY A 288 -2.40 -9.91 44.44
CA GLY A 288 -2.53 -8.62 45.13
C GLY A 288 -3.27 -7.59 44.26
N PRO A 289 -3.98 -6.62 44.86
CA PRO A 289 -4.86 -5.70 44.12
C PRO A 289 -4.11 -4.85 43.08
N GLN A 290 -2.84 -4.52 43.33
CA GLN A 290 -2.01 -3.75 42.39
C GLN A 290 -1.57 -4.56 41.17
N THR A 291 -1.14 -5.82 41.37
CA THR A 291 -0.74 -6.70 40.27
C THR A 291 -1.94 -7.04 39.40
N MET A 292 -3.09 -7.32 40.02
CA MET A 292 -4.36 -7.55 39.33
C MET A 292 -4.75 -6.37 38.44
N TYR A 293 -4.67 -5.14 38.96
CA TYR A 293 -5.03 -3.94 38.19
C TYR A 293 -4.09 -3.69 37.00
N ARG A 294 -2.79 -3.88 37.20
CA ARG A 294 -1.80 -3.74 36.14
C ARG A 294 -2.02 -4.77 35.05
N ASP A 295 -2.23 -6.02 35.42
CA ASP A 295 -2.30 -7.12 34.46
C ASP A 295 -3.65 -7.12 33.70
N TRP A 296 -4.74 -6.65 34.31
CA TRP A 296 -6.07 -6.60 33.68
C TRP A 296 -6.36 -5.31 32.91
N TYR A 297 -5.86 -4.18 33.37
CA TYR A 297 -6.18 -2.87 32.80
C TYR A 297 -4.98 -2.17 32.18
N GLY A 298 -3.77 -2.74 32.26
CA GLY A 298 -2.55 -2.14 31.70
C GLY A 298 -2.08 -0.89 32.44
N VAL A 299 -2.65 -0.57 33.61
CA VAL A 299 -2.34 0.66 34.37
C VAL A 299 -1.27 0.38 35.43
N GLN A 300 -0.19 1.16 35.45
CA GLN A 300 0.94 0.97 36.39
C GLN A 300 0.60 1.34 37.85
N GLU A 301 -0.37 2.22 38.10
CA GLU A 301 -0.76 2.66 39.45
C GLU A 301 -2.27 2.61 39.66
N LEU A 302 -2.71 2.22 40.87
CA LEU A 302 -4.11 2.30 41.27
C LEU A 302 -4.54 3.77 41.30
N PRO A 303 -5.64 4.17 40.63
CA PRO A 303 -6.11 5.56 40.64
C PRO A 303 -6.62 6.05 42.02
N ILE A 304 -6.57 5.21 43.06
CA ILE A 304 -7.12 5.48 44.39
C ILE A 304 -6.03 5.27 45.45
N ALA A 305 -5.02 6.14 45.48
CA ALA A 305 -4.04 6.20 46.57
C ALA A 305 -4.57 6.96 47.83
N GLY A 306 -5.87 7.26 47.92
CA GLY A 306 -6.41 8.26 48.86
C GLY A 306 -7.58 7.85 49.76
N LEU A 307 -8.05 6.60 49.76
CA LEU A 307 -9.08 6.15 50.71
C LEU A 307 -8.52 5.02 51.56
N GLN A 308 -8.13 5.37 52.79
CA GLN A 308 -8.02 4.41 53.88
C GLN A 308 -9.37 3.71 54.01
N LEU A 309 -9.45 2.46 53.57
CA LEU A 309 -10.51 1.55 53.97
C LEU A 309 -10.21 1.18 55.43
N ASP A 310 -10.84 1.92 56.36
CA ASP A 310 -11.02 1.46 57.73
C ASP A 310 -11.95 0.24 57.69
N LEU A 311 -11.36 -0.95 57.71
CA LEU A 311 -12.03 -2.22 58.03
C LEU A 311 -11.23 -2.93 59.12
#